data_AF-F0X279-F1
#
_entry.id   AF-F0X279-F1
#
_cell.length_a   1.000
_cell.length_b   1.000
_cell.length_c   1.000
_cell.angle_alpha   90.00
_cell.angle_beta   90.00
_cell.angle_gamma   90.00
#
_symmetry.space_group_name_H-M   'P 1'
#
loop_
_entity.id
_entity.type
_entity.pdbx_description
1 polymer ?
#
loop_
_entity_poly.entity_id
_entity_poly.type
_entity_poly.pdbx_seq_one_letter_code
_entity_poly.pdbx_strand_id
1 'polypeptide(L)'
;MRSENTNILLLLDNVSSHHAPETLTHVEIQKLPPNTTAHLQPLDAGIICNFKIIISKKKALYYADQLDEILSRFVEDGQETLEREFDAIGNVDVLVAMRWEQEAWESVTCMTISNCWRHTGILDEELYEIIEGVAKLFV
;
A
#
# COMPACT_ATOMS: atom_id res chain seq x y z
N MET A 1 -1.78 -9.04 22.75
CA MET A 1 -1.11 -10.30 22.32
C MET A 1 -0.66 -11.17 23.50
N ARG A 2 0.56 -11.05 24.05
CA ARG A 2 1.03 -11.92 25.17
C ARG A 2 0.29 -11.66 26.49
N SER A 3 -0.01 -10.39 26.78
CA SER A 3 -0.85 -9.99 27.92
C SER A 3 -2.32 -10.39 27.79
N GLU A 4 -2.77 -10.64 26.56
CA GLU A 4 -4.17 -10.98 26.21
C GLU A 4 -4.32 -12.46 25.83
N ASN A 5 -3.23 -13.24 25.89
CA ASN A 5 -3.16 -14.63 25.44
C ASN A 5 -3.71 -14.87 24.02
N THR A 6 -3.54 -13.89 23.13
CA THR A 6 -3.97 -13.96 21.73
C THR A 6 -2.87 -14.54 20.87
N ASN A 7 -3.17 -15.61 20.13
CA ASN A 7 -2.28 -16.20 19.13
C ASN A 7 -2.55 -15.61 17.75
N ILE A 8 -1.49 -15.38 16.98
CA ILE A 8 -1.55 -14.80 15.63
C ILE A 8 -0.97 -15.79 14.64
N LEU A 9 -1.67 -15.96 13.52
CA LEU A 9 -1.15 -16.64 12.35
C LEU A 9 -0.60 -15.61 11.37
N LEU A 10 0.71 -15.67 11.09
CA LEU A 10 1.37 -14.84 10.09
C LEU A 10 1.60 -15.64 8.81
N LEU A 11 0.87 -15.27 7.75
CA LEU A 11 1.01 -15.87 6.43
C LEU A 11 2.12 -15.15 5.63
N LEU A 12 3.11 -15.89 5.13
CA LEU A 12 4.21 -15.34 4.34
C LEU A 12 4.31 -16.03 2.97
N ASP A 13 4.78 -15.30 1.95
CA ASP A 13 5.24 -15.97 0.72
C ASP A 13 6.47 -16.84 0.99
N ASN A 14 6.83 -17.63 -0.01
CA ASN A 14 8.01 -18.49 0.03
C ASN A 14 9.28 -17.78 -0.48
N VAL A 15 9.49 -16.51 -0.14
CA VAL A 15 10.75 -15.80 -0.42
C VAL A 15 11.87 -16.26 0.52
N SER A 16 13.10 -16.34 -0.01
CA SER A 16 14.27 -16.82 0.74
C SER A 16 14.64 -15.94 1.94
N SER A 17 14.40 -14.62 1.87
CA SER A 17 14.67 -13.71 2.99
C SER A 17 13.69 -13.86 4.16
N HIS A 18 12.58 -14.59 4.00
CA HIS A 18 11.67 -14.93 5.10
C HIS A 18 12.23 -16.10 5.91
N HIS A 19 13.23 -15.81 6.73
CA HIS A 19 13.73 -16.72 7.76
C HIS A 19 12.88 -16.58 9.02
N ALA A 20 12.20 -17.67 9.43
CA ALA A 20 11.46 -17.68 10.68
C ALA A 20 12.46 -17.80 11.86
N PRO A 21 12.40 -16.92 12.87
CA PRO A 21 13.18 -17.10 14.09
C PRO A 21 12.71 -18.37 14.81
N GLU A 22 13.62 -19.08 15.46
CA GLU A 22 13.37 -20.44 16.01
C GLU A 22 12.29 -20.48 17.09
N THR A 23 11.98 -19.36 17.76
CA THR A 23 10.98 -19.33 18.85
C THR A 23 10.18 -18.03 18.86
N LEU A 24 8.91 -18.10 18.47
CA LEU A 24 7.90 -17.07 18.74
C LEU A 24 6.85 -17.67 19.68
N THR A 25 6.44 -16.92 20.71
CA THR A 25 5.59 -17.47 21.78
C THR A 25 4.10 -17.42 21.49
N HIS A 26 3.65 -16.53 20.60
CA HIS A 26 2.24 -16.26 20.31
C HIS A 26 2.01 -15.95 18.82
N VAL A 27 3.01 -16.24 17.98
CA VAL A 27 2.94 -16.03 16.53
C VAL A 27 3.35 -17.33 15.87
N GLU A 28 2.42 -17.92 15.13
CA GLU A 28 2.67 -19.05 14.26
C GLU A 28 2.93 -18.50 12.85
N ILE A 29 4.06 -18.87 12.25
CA ILE A 29 4.39 -18.46 10.88
C ILE A 29 4.05 -19.61 9.94
N GLN A 30 3.16 -19.35 8.98
CA GLN A 30 2.82 -20.30 7.94
C GLN A 30 3.28 -19.76 6.58
N LYS A 31 4.21 -20.49 5.95
CA LYS A 31 4.60 -20.20 4.56
C LYS A 31 3.54 -20.74 3.62
N LEU A 32 3.17 -19.92 2.64
CA LEU A 32 2.26 -20.31 1.59
C LEU A 32 2.97 -21.20 0.56
N PRO A 33 2.23 -22.06 -0.16
CA PRO A 33 2.81 -22.87 -1.22
C PRO A 33 3.48 -21.98 -2.29
N PRO A 34 4.49 -22.50 -3.00
CA PRO A 34 5.10 -21.75 -4.09
C PRO A 34 4.07 -21.46 -5.21
N ASN A 35 4.25 -20.32 -5.88
CA ASN A 35 3.43 -19.88 -7.02
C ASN A 35 1.93 -19.61 -6.71
N THR A 36 1.59 -19.26 -5.47
CA THR A 36 0.20 -18.94 -5.08
C THR A 36 -0.03 -17.46 -4.82
N THR A 37 0.80 -16.56 -5.35
CA THR A 37 0.82 -15.13 -5.00
C THR A 37 -0.56 -14.47 -5.14
N ALA A 38 -1.15 -14.41 -6.33
CA ALA A 38 -2.48 -13.82 -6.48
C ALA A 38 -3.64 -14.67 -5.90
N HIS A 39 -3.40 -15.98 -5.67
CA HIS A 39 -4.44 -16.91 -5.24
C HIS A 39 -4.64 -16.95 -3.72
N LEU A 40 -3.55 -16.88 -2.95
CA LEU A 40 -3.57 -17.04 -1.49
C LEU A 40 -2.96 -15.84 -0.76
N GLN A 41 -2.45 -14.81 -1.45
CA GLN A 41 -1.87 -13.63 -0.81
C GLN A 41 -2.79 -12.42 -0.99
N PRO A 42 -3.50 -11.99 0.07
CA PRO A 42 -4.39 -10.83 0.00
C PRO A 42 -3.69 -9.55 -0.47
N LEU A 43 -2.41 -9.39 -0.12
CA LEU A 43 -1.59 -8.27 -0.58
C LEU A 43 -1.53 -8.19 -2.11
N ASP A 44 -1.27 -9.32 -2.76
CA ASP A 44 -1.20 -9.44 -4.21
C ASP A 44 -2.56 -9.61 -4.89
N ALA A 45 -3.59 -10.01 -4.14
CA ALA A 45 -4.98 -10.10 -4.60
C ALA A 45 -5.65 -8.73 -4.80
N GLY A 46 -4.94 -7.62 -4.59
CA GLY A 46 -5.40 -6.28 -4.99
C GLY A 46 -5.01 -5.14 -4.06
N ILE A 47 -4.60 -5.40 -2.81
CA ILE A 47 -4.22 -4.35 -1.86
C ILE A 47 -3.03 -3.55 -2.39
N ILE A 48 -1.96 -4.23 -2.83
CA ILE A 48 -0.77 -3.58 -3.41
C ILE A 48 -1.14 -2.79 -4.68
N CYS A 49 -2.03 -3.34 -5.51
CA CYS A 49 -2.49 -2.66 -6.71
C CYS A 49 -3.22 -1.35 -6.38
N ASN A 50 -4.18 -1.40 -5.45
CA ASN A 50 -4.93 -0.23 -5.00
C ASN A 50 -4.00 0.84 -4.39
N PHE A 51 -3.10 0.42 -3.51
CA PHE A 51 -2.07 1.27 -2.92
C PHE A 51 -1.21 1.99 -3.98
N LYS A 52 -0.69 1.25 -4.97
CA LYS A 52 0.11 1.82 -6.07
C LYS A 52 -0.66 2.80 -6.94
N ILE A 53 -1.95 2.57 -7.16
CA ILE A 53 -2.82 3.50 -7.90
C ILE A 53 -2.95 4.82 -7.13
N ILE A 54 -3.11 4.78 -5.81
CA ILE A 54 -3.26 5.99 -4.99
C ILE A 54 -1.94 6.78 -4.97
N ILE A 55 -0.79 6.11 -4.81
CA ILE A 55 0.53 6.76 -4.93
C ILE A 55 0.68 7.42 -6.29
N SER A 56 0.31 6.73 -7.38
CA SER A 56 0.43 7.26 -8.74
C SER A 56 -0.42 8.51 -8.94
N LYS A 57 -1.62 8.56 -8.33
CA LYS A 57 -2.46 9.77 -8.33
C LYS A 57 -1.79 10.93 -7.60
N LYS A 58 -1.21 10.70 -6.43
CA LYS A 58 -0.50 11.74 -5.67
C LYS A 58 0.72 12.25 -6.40
N LYS A 59 1.49 11.35 -7.00
CA LYS A 59 2.63 11.69 -7.87
C LYS A 59 2.19 12.56 -9.05
N ALA A 60 1.08 12.23 -9.70
CA ALA A 60 0.55 13.01 -10.82
C ALA A 60 0.10 14.41 -10.41
N LEU A 61 -0.59 14.55 -9.26
CA LEU A 61 -0.99 15.83 -8.71
C LEU A 61 0.23 16.70 -8.36
N TYR A 62 1.22 16.10 -7.69
CA TYR A 62 2.47 16.80 -7.36
C TYR A 62 3.17 17.35 -8.60
N TYR A 63 3.27 16.54 -9.68
CA TYR A 63 3.88 17.02 -10.92
C TYR A 63 3.06 18.10 -11.62
N ALA A 64 1.73 18.05 -11.54
CA ALA A 64 0.89 19.12 -12.05
C ALA A 64 1.11 20.43 -11.28
N ASP A 65 1.16 20.37 -9.95
CA ASP A 65 1.41 21.54 -9.09
C ASP A 65 2.79 22.17 -9.36
N GLN A 66 3.84 21.33 -9.47
CA GLN A 66 5.19 21.81 -9.81
C GLN A 66 5.24 22.44 -11.21
N LEU A 67 4.52 21.86 -12.17
CA LEU A 67 4.46 22.38 -13.53
C LEU A 67 3.78 23.76 -13.57
N ASP A 68 2.65 23.90 -12.87
CA ASP A 68 1.92 25.16 -12.77
C ASP A 68 2.79 26.25 -12.12
N GLU A 69 3.59 25.91 -11.09
CA GLU A 69 4.54 26.82 -10.46
C GLU A 69 5.62 27.30 -11.44
N ILE A 70 6.25 26.39 -12.18
CA ILE A 70 7.28 26.71 -13.19
C ILE A 70 6.69 27.60 -14.30
N LEU A 71 5.53 27.24 -14.83
CA LEU A 71 4.86 28.00 -15.90
C LEU A 71 4.47 29.41 -15.43
N SER A 72 4.14 29.59 -14.14
CA SER A 72 3.83 30.92 -13.59
C SER A 72 5.04 31.87 -13.56
N ARG A 73 6.27 31.33 -13.45
CA ARG A 73 7.54 32.08 -13.43
C ARG A 73 8.12 32.33 -14.82
N PHE A 74 7.60 31.66 -15.84
CA PHE A 74 8.03 31.80 -17.25
C PHE A 74 7.94 33.23 -17.79
N VAL A 75 7.14 34.10 -17.17
CA VAL A 75 7.04 35.52 -17.57
C VAL A 75 8.29 36.33 -17.19
N GLU A 76 9.15 35.83 -16.29
CA GLU A 76 10.29 36.57 -15.73
C GLU A 76 11.67 35.98 -16.09
N ASP A 77 11.80 34.67 -16.29
CA ASP A 77 13.09 33.98 -16.50
C ASP A 77 13.30 33.42 -17.92
N GLY A 78 14.56 33.41 -18.37
CA GLY A 78 14.97 32.95 -19.70
C GLY A 78 14.88 31.43 -19.92
N GLN A 79 14.87 31.03 -21.20
CA GLN A 79 14.55 29.68 -21.69
C GLN A 79 15.45 28.53 -21.15
N GLU A 80 16.73 28.80 -20.85
CA GLU A 80 17.70 27.80 -20.34
C GLU A 80 17.47 27.44 -18.86
N THR A 81 16.90 28.36 -18.07
CA THR A 81 16.54 28.08 -16.65
C THR A 81 15.38 27.09 -16.59
N LEU A 82 14.43 27.20 -17.52
CA LEU A 82 13.21 26.41 -17.55
C LEU A 82 13.48 24.92 -17.80
N GLU A 83 14.31 24.58 -18.80
CA GLU A 83 14.63 23.19 -19.15
C GLU A 83 15.23 22.44 -17.96
N ARG A 84 16.09 23.11 -17.17
CA ARG A 84 16.71 22.52 -15.96
C ARG A 84 15.69 22.28 -14.85
N GLU A 85 14.72 23.18 -14.69
CA GLU A 85 13.65 23.00 -13.71
C GLU A 85 12.71 21.86 -14.11
N PHE A 86 12.36 21.74 -15.39
CA PHE A 86 11.59 20.63 -15.93
C PHE A 86 12.26 19.27 -15.70
N ASP A 87 13.57 19.18 -15.96
CA ASP A 87 14.35 17.97 -15.68
C ASP A 87 14.40 17.65 -14.18
N ALA A 88 14.35 18.67 -13.32
CA ALA A 88 14.39 18.52 -11.87
C ALA A 88 13.06 18.06 -11.25
N ILE A 89 11.90 18.23 -11.92
CA ILE A 89 10.58 17.78 -11.42
C ILE A 89 10.60 16.29 -11.06
N GLY A 90 11.35 15.48 -11.81
CA GLY A 90 11.50 14.04 -11.56
C GLY A 90 12.25 13.70 -10.27
N ASN A 91 13.04 14.62 -9.73
CA ASN A 91 13.89 14.42 -8.54
C ASN A 91 13.07 14.59 -7.25
N VAL A 92 12.20 13.62 -7.01
CA VAL A 92 11.36 13.59 -5.80
C VAL A 92 12.21 13.15 -4.60
N ASP A 93 12.19 13.95 -3.54
CA ASP A 93 12.83 13.60 -2.26
C ASP A 93 12.15 12.39 -1.61
N VAL A 94 12.95 11.53 -0.96
CA VAL A 94 12.44 10.30 -0.32
C VAL A 94 11.39 10.61 0.75
N LEU A 95 11.51 11.71 1.49
CA LEU A 95 10.50 12.11 2.48
C LEU A 95 9.15 12.42 1.82
N VAL A 96 9.15 13.03 0.63
CA VAL A 96 7.93 13.30 -0.14
C VAL A 96 7.30 11.98 -0.58
N ALA A 97 8.09 11.04 -1.09
CA ALA A 97 7.62 9.72 -1.46
C ALA A 97 7.02 8.95 -0.25
N MET A 98 7.69 8.98 0.90
CA MET A 98 7.19 8.34 2.14
C MET A 98 5.86 8.95 2.60
N ARG A 99 5.65 10.27 2.45
CA ARG A 99 4.37 10.90 2.75
C ARG A 99 3.27 10.43 1.81
N TRP A 100 3.55 10.29 0.51
CA TRP A 100 2.59 9.72 -0.42
C TRP A 100 2.21 8.29 -0.07
N GLU A 101 3.18 7.47 0.33
CA GLU A 101 2.96 6.10 0.79
C GLU A 101 2.08 6.08 2.05
N GLN A 102 2.37 6.94 3.04
CA GLN A 102 1.55 7.03 4.25
C GLN A 102 0.09 7.39 3.91
N GLU A 103 -0.12 8.48 3.15
CA GLU A 103 -1.47 8.92 2.78
C GLU A 103 -2.17 7.90 1.87
N ALA A 104 -1.41 7.19 1.02
CA ALA A 104 -1.96 6.12 0.20
C ALA A 104 -2.43 4.95 1.05
N TRP A 105 -1.68 4.56 2.08
CA TRP A 105 -2.06 3.51 3.01
C TRP A 105 -3.32 3.87 3.79
N GLU A 106 -3.38 5.10 4.32
CA GLU A 106 -4.56 5.64 5.00
C GLU A 106 -5.81 5.68 4.09
N SER A 107 -5.61 5.76 2.78
CA SER A 107 -6.69 5.76 1.78
C SER A 107 -7.12 4.36 1.33
N VAL A 108 -6.37 3.30 1.64
CA VAL A 108 -6.79 1.92 1.35
C VAL A 108 -7.91 1.55 2.33
N THR A 109 -9.09 1.29 1.79
CA THR A 109 -10.28 1.05 2.62
C THR A 109 -10.29 -0.34 3.24
N CYS A 110 -10.89 -0.48 4.43
CA CYS A 110 -11.16 -1.78 5.05
C CYS A 110 -11.95 -2.71 4.12
N MET A 111 -12.85 -2.15 3.30
CA MET A 111 -13.60 -2.90 2.29
C MET A 111 -12.68 -3.50 1.22
N THR A 112 -11.74 -2.71 0.69
CA THR A 112 -10.73 -3.20 -0.27
C THR A 112 -9.93 -4.35 0.32
N ILE A 113 -9.45 -4.19 1.56
CA ILE A 113 -8.70 -5.24 2.26
C ILE A 113 -9.57 -6.50 2.39
N SER A 114 -10.78 -6.37 2.92
CA SER A 114 -11.69 -7.50 3.16
C SER A 114 -12.04 -8.25 1.88
N ASN A 115 -12.27 -7.51 0.78
CA ASN A 115 -12.52 -8.10 -0.53
C ASN A 115 -11.33 -8.92 -1.04
N CYS A 116 -10.10 -8.44 -0.87
CA CYS A 116 -8.90 -9.18 -1.26
C CYS A 116 -8.74 -10.47 -0.42
N TRP A 117 -8.99 -10.40 0.88
CA TRP A 117 -8.97 -11.59 1.73
C TRP A 117 -10.07 -12.60 1.38
N ARG A 118 -11.30 -12.14 1.11
CA ARG A 118 -12.38 -12.99 0.60
C ARG A 118 -12.02 -13.65 -0.73
N HIS A 119 -11.42 -12.89 -1.64
CA HIS A 119 -10.99 -13.41 -2.95
C HIS A 119 -9.99 -14.57 -2.82
N THR A 120 -9.12 -14.54 -1.81
CA THR A 120 -8.17 -15.64 -1.54
C THR A 120 -8.81 -16.88 -0.91
N GLY A 121 -10.07 -16.80 -0.49
CA GLY A 121 -10.78 -17.88 0.22
C GLY A 121 -10.26 -18.15 1.63
N ILE A 122 -9.43 -17.25 2.20
CA ILE A 122 -8.91 -17.38 3.57
C ILE A 122 -9.94 -16.88 4.59
N LEU A 123 -10.66 -15.79 4.28
CA LEU A 123 -11.81 -15.39 5.07
C LEU A 123 -13.02 -16.23 4.66
N ASP A 124 -13.68 -16.82 5.66
CA ASP A 124 -15.00 -17.41 5.46
C ASP A 124 -16.07 -16.32 5.22
N GLU A 125 -17.20 -16.72 4.63
CA GLU A 125 -18.28 -15.80 4.27
C GLU A 125 -18.95 -15.16 5.50
N GLU A 126 -19.01 -15.86 6.63
CA GLU A 126 -19.63 -15.37 7.86
C GLU A 126 -18.81 -14.24 8.49
N LEU A 127 -17.49 -14.40 8.55
CA LEU A 127 -16.54 -13.40 9.02
C LEU A 127 -16.47 -12.21 8.08
N TYR A 128 -16.57 -12.44 6.76
CA TYR A 128 -16.65 -11.36 5.79
C TYR A 128 -17.91 -10.50 5.99
N GLU A 129 -19.09 -11.11 6.19
CA GLU A 129 -20.33 -10.35 6.46
C GLU A 129 -20.24 -9.52 7.75
N ILE A 130 -19.58 -10.04 8.79
CA ILE A 130 -19.33 -9.28 10.03
C ILE A 130 -18.45 -8.07 9.76
N ILE A 131 -17.33 -8.25 9.05
CA ILE A 131 -16.41 -7.15 8.74
C ILE A 131 -17.08 -6.10 7.85
N GLU A 132 -17.85 -6.53 6.86
CA GLU A 132 -18.62 -5.64 5.99
C GLU A 132 -19.67 -4.85 6.79
N GLY A 133 -20.39 -5.51 7.69
CA GLY A 133 -21.37 -4.89 8.58
C GLY A 133 -20.74 -3.84 9.50
N VAL A 134 -19.59 -4.15 10.09
CA VAL A 134 -18.84 -3.23 10.95
C VAL A 134 -18.30 -2.05 10.15
N ALA A 135 -17.74 -2.28 8.96
CA ALA A 135 -17.24 -1.21 8.10
C ALA A 135 -18.34 -0.21 7.70
N LYS A 136 -19.58 -0.66 7.53
CA LYS A 136 -20.75 0.20 7.26
C LYS A 136 -21.20 1.05 8.45
N LEU A 137 -20.82 0.70 9.68
CA LEU A 137 -21.17 1.45 10.89
C LEU A 137 -20.24 2.64 11.16
N PHE A 138 -19.09 2.70 10.49
CA PHE A 138 -18.08 3.75 10.66
C PHE A 138 -18.00 4.72 9.46
N VAL A 139 -19.04 4.74 8.62
CA VAL A 139 -19.25 5.72 7.53
C VAL A 139 -20.32 6.73 7.93
#